data_AF-A0A2A4JK98-F1
#
_entry.id   AF-A0A2A4JK98-F1
#
_cell.length_a   1.000
_cell.length_b   1.000
_cell.length_c   1.000
_cell.angle_alpha   90.00
_cell.angle_beta   90.00
_cell.angle_gamma   90.00
#
_symmetry.space_group_name_H-M   'P 1'
#
loop_
_entity.id
_entity.type
_entity.pdbx_description
1 polymer ?
#
loop_
_entity_poly.entity_id
_entity_poly.type
_entity_poly.pdbx_seq_one_letter_code
_entity_poly.pdbx_strand_id
1 'polypeptide(L)'
;MTSLEGDADVFPADCVHFTESIPAVSLRAVRPGAMLEVIVGEVYSPSHFWLIRLGDHYNIAMEDMMDEMTHYYNGEGRSRTLARGAVRVGHYCSSLYERDWHRSLIVKIIDSDTVKVRHVDYGTPPTGSHLYWYCVLMCSAGSRGDEPGAPDSGTGGGATLANE
;
A
#
# COMPACT_ATOMS: atom_id res chain seq x y z
N MET A 1 28.40 -5.84 18.80
CA MET A 1 27.95 -5.82 17.40
C MET A 1 26.96 -6.97 17.26
N THR A 2 25.74 -6.77 17.75
CA THR A 2 24.67 -7.76 17.61
C THR A 2 24.02 -7.52 16.26
N SER A 3 23.97 -8.58 15.46
CA SER A 3 23.25 -8.61 14.18
C SER A 3 21.81 -8.16 14.43
N LEU A 4 21.35 -7.12 13.74
CA LEU A 4 19.93 -6.81 13.63
C LEU A 4 19.33 -7.80 12.63
N GLU A 5 19.29 -9.08 13.01
CA GLU A 5 18.34 -9.99 12.39
C GLU A 5 16.97 -9.42 12.72
N GLY A 6 16.24 -8.98 11.69
CA GLY A 6 14.98 -8.29 11.84
C GLY A 6 14.02 -9.19 12.61
N ASP A 7 13.69 -8.81 13.84
CA ASP A 7 12.66 -9.47 14.63
C ASP A 7 11.39 -9.53 13.78
N ALA A 8 10.94 -10.74 13.48
CA ALA A 8 9.69 -11.00 12.77
C ALA A 8 8.47 -10.38 13.49
N ASP A 9 8.63 -10.05 14.79
CA ASP A 9 7.62 -9.38 15.61
C ASP A 9 7.45 -7.87 15.32
N VAL A 10 8.40 -7.22 14.63
CA VAL A 10 8.30 -5.77 14.36
C VAL A 10 7.39 -5.46 13.16
N PHE A 11 7.27 -6.39 12.21
CA PHE A 11 6.52 -6.20 10.98
C PHE A 11 5.61 -7.41 10.74
N PRO A 12 4.28 -7.21 10.76
CA PRO A 12 3.33 -8.26 10.40
C PRO A 12 3.66 -8.85 9.02
N ALA A 13 3.46 -10.17 8.87
CA ALA A 13 3.80 -10.90 7.64
C ALA A 13 3.03 -10.42 6.39
N ASP A 14 1.91 -9.72 6.58
CA ASP A 14 1.13 -9.11 5.53
C ASP A 14 1.64 -7.71 5.12
N CYS A 15 2.76 -7.25 5.68
CA CYS A 15 3.34 -5.94 5.43
C CYS A 15 4.72 -6.01 4.76
N VAL A 16 5.01 -5.02 3.91
CA VAL A 16 6.30 -4.90 3.21
C VAL A 16 7.44 -4.66 4.20
N HIS A 17 8.41 -5.56 4.20
CA HIS A 17 9.59 -5.46 5.04
C HIS A 17 10.59 -4.45 4.48
N PHE A 18 11.45 -3.91 5.35
CA PHE A 18 12.48 -2.93 4.96
C PHE A 18 13.40 -3.40 3.81
N THR A 19 13.70 -4.70 3.76
CA THR A 19 14.59 -5.29 2.76
C THR A 19 13.90 -5.60 1.43
N GLU A 20 12.58 -5.42 1.36
CA GLU A 20 11.80 -5.69 0.17
C GLU A 20 11.71 -4.48 -0.74
N SER A 21 11.54 -4.75 -2.04
CA SER A 21 11.38 -3.72 -3.05
C SER A 21 10.13 -3.96 -3.87
N ILE A 22 9.38 -2.88 -4.13
CA ILE A 22 8.29 -2.93 -5.10
C ILE A 22 8.89 -3.16 -6.49
N PRO A 23 8.51 -4.24 -7.20
CA PRO A 23 9.07 -4.54 -8.51
C PRO A 23 8.73 -3.42 -9.49
N ALA A 24 9.75 -2.96 -10.22
CA ALA A 24 9.53 -1.99 -11.29
C ALA A 24 8.71 -2.62 -12.42
N VAL A 25 7.81 -1.82 -13.03
CA VAL A 25 7.10 -2.24 -14.24
C VAL A 25 8.11 -2.59 -15.32
N SER A 26 8.06 -3.83 -15.79
CA SER A 26 9.00 -4.35 -16.79
C SER A 26 8.79 -3.64 -18.12
N LEU A 27 9.84 -2.98 -18.61
CA LEU A 27 9.89 -2.45 -19.98
C LEU A 27 10.39 -3.48 -20.99
N ARG A 28 10.58 -4.75 -20.61
CA ARG A 28 11.13 -5.78 -21.50
C ARG A 28 10.26 -6.04 -22.74
N ALA A 29 8.96 -5.80 -22.64
CA ALA A 29 8.04 -5.92 -23.78
C ALA A 29 8.15 -4.71 -24.74
N VAL A 30 8.74 -3.60 -24.30
CA VAL A 30 8.89 -2.38 -25.09
C VAL A 30 10.20 -2.44 -25.87
N ARG A 31 10.11 -2.36 -27.20
CA ARG A 31 11.28 -2.34 -28.08
C ARG A 31 11.73 -0.90 -28.34
N PRO A 32 13.04 -0.64 -28.54
CA PRO A 32 13.50 0.66 -29.01
C PRO A 32 12.74 1.11 -30.27
N GLY A 33 12.27 2.37 -30.29
CA GLY A 33 11.45 2.92 -31.37
C GLY A 33 9.95 2.63 -31.26
N ALA A 34 9.50 1.86 -30.28
CA ALA A 34 8.08 1.73 -29.98
C ALA A 34 7.51 3.04 -29.41
N MET A 35 6.28 3.36 -29.77
CA MET A 35 5.51 4.47 -29.21
C MET A 35 4.69 3.95 -28.03
N LEU A 36 4.78 4.62 -26.89
CA LEU A 36 3.97 4.33 -25.70
C LEU A 36 3.01 5.48 -25.46
N GLU A 37 1.78 5.15 -25.12
CA GLU A 37 0.85 6.11 -24.58
C GLU A 37 1.16 6.35 -23.10
N VAL A 38 1.34 7.61 -22.73
CA VAL A 38 1.75 8.01 -21.39
C VAL A 38 1.08 9.31 -20.98
N ILE A 39 0.90 9.49 -19.68
CA ILE A 39 0.65 10.79 -19.06
C ILE A 39 1.94 11.23 -18.38
N VAL A 40 2.22 12.53 -18.44
CA VAL A 40 3.29 13.13 -17.64
C VAL A 40 2.77 13.29 -16.23
N GLY A 41 3.30 12.50 -15.29
CA GLY A 41 2.91 12.56 -13.88
C GLY A 41 3.50 13.79 -13.20
N GLU A 42 4.82 13.92 -13.25
CA GLU A 42 5.56 15.00 -12.58
C GLU A 42 6.72 15.48 -13.46
N VAL A 43 6.97 16.80 -13.49
CA VAL A 43 8.08 17.39 -14.26
C VAL A 43 8.96 18.24 -13.36
N TYR A 44 10.23 17.86 -13.24
CA TYR A 44 11.25 18.70 -12.61
C TYR A 44 12.04 19.50 -13.66
N SER A 45 12.44 18.85 -14.74
CA SER A 45 13.09 19.47 -15.89
C SER A 45 12.85 18.60 -17.13
N PRO A 46 13.17 19.07 -18.35
CA PRO A 46 13.12 18.23 -19.54
C PRO A 46 13.98 16.97 -19.46
N SER A 47 14.93 16.89 -18.51
CA SER A 47 15.80 15.74 -18.27
C SER A 47 15.42 14.90 -17.04
N HIS A 48 14.37 15.30 -16.31
CA HIS A 48 13.98 14.67 -15.05
C HIS A 48 12.47 14.84 -14.84
N PHE A 49 11.71 13.81 -15.16
CA PHE A 49 10.26 13.77 -15.07
C PHE A 49 9.80 12.33 -14.93
N TRP A 50 8.55 12.14 -14.50
CA TRP A 50 7.91 10.85 -14.34
C TRP A 50 6.79 10.69 -15.37
N LEU A 51 6.70 9.49 -15.92
CA LEU A 51 5.67 9.10 -16.86
C LEU A 51 4.83 7.99 -16.25
N ILE A 52 3.52 8.12 -16.42
CA ILE A 52 2.54 7.10 -16.06
C ILE A 52 2.12 6.44 -17.35
N ARG A 53 2.29 5.11 -17.43
CA ARG A 53 1.92 4.36 -18.62
C ARG A 53 0.40 4.24 -18.73
N LEU A 54 -0.11 4.51 -19.93
CA LEU A 54 -1.50 4.27 -20.29
C LEU A 54 -1.65 2.97 -21.08
N GLY A 55 -2.90 2.49 -21.17
CA GLY A 55 -3.24 1.25 -21.88
C GLY A 55 -2.86 0.00 -21.09
N ASP A 56 -3.15 -1.18 -21.67
CA ASP A 56 -2.92 -2.50 -21.06
C ASP A 56 -3.35 -2.60 -19.58
N HIS A 57 -4.38 -1.86 -19.18
CA HIS A 57 -4.89 -1.74 -17.82
C HIS A 57 -3.91 -1.16 -16.78
N TYR A 58 -2.78 -0.54 -17.18
CA TYR A 58 -1.80 0.01 -16.23
C TYR A 58 -2.37 1.13 -15.35
N ASN A 59 -3.05 2.10 -15.96
CA ASN A 59 -3.62 3.24 -15.22
C ASN A 59 -4.82 2.80 -14.37
N ILE A 60 -5.65 1.89 -14.89
CA ILE A 60 -6.80 1.34 -14.16
C ILE A 60 -6.31 0.56 -12.93
N ALA A 61 -5.33 -0.33 -13.09
CA ALA A 61 -4.77 -1.08 -11.96
C ALA A 61 -4.12 -0.18 -10.90
N MET A 62 -3.59 0.98 -11.31
CA MET A 62 -3.04 1.98 -10.40
C MET A 62 -4.14 2.72 -9.63
N GLU A 63 -5.21 3.13 -10.31
CA GLU A 63 -6.40 3.76 -9.70
C GLU A 63 -7.10 2.80 -8.73
N ASP A 64 -7.39 1.57 -9.17
CA ASP A 64 -8.02 0.53 -8.34
C ASP A 64 -7.21 0.27 -7.05
N MET A 65 -5.88 0.19 -7.17
CA MET A 65 -5.00 0.00 -6.01
C MET A 65 -5.03 1.18 -5.03
N MET A 66 -5.09 2.42 -5.51
CA MET A 66 -5.23 3.59 -4.63
C MET A 66 -6.59 3.62 -3.93
N ASP A 67 -7.65 3.25 -4.63
CA ASP A 67 -9.00 3.16 -4.05
C ASP A 67 -9.07 2.07 -2.98
N GLU A 68 -8.48 0.89 -3.24
CA GLU A 68 -8.36 -0.19 -2.28
C GLU A 68 -7.54 0.22 -1.05
N MET A 69 -6.38 0.84 -1.25
CA MET A 69 -5.56 1.37 -0.16
C MET A 69 -6.34 2.39 0.66
N THR A 70 -7.05 3.30 0.00
CA THR A 70 -7.82 4.35 0.67
C THR A 70 -8.96 3.77 1.48
N HIS A 71 -9.66 2.78 0.95
CA HIS A 71 -10.67 2.03 1.69
C HIS A 71 -10.06 1.32 2.92
N TYR A 72 -8.96 0.58 2.72
CA TYR A 72 -8.32 -0.21 3.77
C TYR A 72 -7.80 0.65 4.92
N TYR A 73 -7.00 1.68 4.64
CA TYR A 73 -6.37 2.49 5.69
C TYR A 73 -7.32 3.50 6.35
N ASN A 74 -8.46 3.82 5.72
CA ASN A 74 -9.54 4.55 6.39
C ASN A 74 -10.41 3.63 7.29
N GLY A 75 -10.32 2.31 7.10
CA GLY A 75 -11.05 1.29 7.84
C GLY A 75 -10.15 0.42 8.70
N GLU A 76 -10.10 -0.88 8.37
CA GLU A 76 -9.42 -1.92 9.16
C GLU A 76 -7.91 -1.71 9.31
N GLY A 77 -7.27 -1.11 8.30
CA GLY A 77 -5.85 -0.82 8.26
C GLY A 77 -5.42 0.41 9.06
N ARG A 78 -6.36 1.19 9.60
CA ARG A 78 -6.07 2.48 10.27
C ARG A 78 -5.09 2.36 11.43
N SER A 79 -5.05 1.21 12.10
CA SER A 79 -4.16 0.94 13.25
C SER A 79 -2.78 0.39 12.86
N ARG A 80 -2.50 0.16 11.57
CA ARG A 80 -1.22 -0.40 11.05
C ARG A 80 -0.06 0.61 11.10
N THR A 81 0.10 1.29 12.23
CA THR A 81 1.09 2.35 12.41
C THR A 81 2.52 1.81 12.30
N LEU A 82 3.40 2.57 11.64
CA LEU A 82 4.83 2.28 11.63
C LEU A 82 5.44 2.77 12.95
N ALA A 83 5.90 1.85 13.80
CA ALA A 83 6.49 2.21 15.08
C ALA A 83 7.70 3.15 14.91
N ARG A 84 7.81 4.20 15.73
CA ARG A 84 8.91 5.20 15.64
C ARG A 84 10.30 4.55 15.61
N GLY A 85 10.51 3.52 16.44
CA GLY A 85 11.78 2.78 16.49
C GLY A 85 12.10 1.97 15.23
N ALA A 86 11.12 1.72 14.36
CA ALA A 86 11.22 0.94 13.13
C ALA A 86 11.34 1.80 11.86
N VAL A 87 11.14 3.12 11.95
CA VAL A 87 11.25 4.06 10.81
C VAL A 87 12.67 4.08 10.25
N ARG A 88 12.84 3.81 8.95
CA ARG A 88 14.15 3.83 8.27
C ARG A 88 14.04 4.50 6.90
N VAL A 89 15.07 5.26 6.51
CA VAL A 89 15.22 5.72 5.12
C VAL A 89 15.38 4.50 4.21
N GLY A 90 14.64 4.46 3.12
CA GLY A 90 14.56 3.32 2.20
C GLY A 90 13.42 2.35 2.52
N HIS A 91 12.69 2.53 3.62
CA HIS A 91 11.53 1.69 3.91
C HIS A 91 10.30 2.17 3.12
N TYR A 92 9.59 1.24 2.50
CA TYR A 92 8.27 1.48 1.95
C TYR A 92 7.23 1.65 3.06
N CYS A 93 6.30 2.57 2.84
CA CYS A 93 5.19 2.84 3.73
C CYS A 93 3.97 3.30 2.92
N SER A 94 2.82 3.40 3.58
CA SER A 94 1.67 4.11 3.01
C SER A 94 1.55 5.48 3.70
N SER A 95 1.24 6.50 2.91
CA SER A 95 1.07 7.87 3.40
C SER A 95 -0.18 8.48 2.79
N LEU A 96 -0.98 9.15 3.62
CA LEU A 96 -2.15 9.89 3.17
C LEU A 96 -1.73 11.24 2.59
N TYR A 97 -2.03 11.49 1.32
CA TYR A 97 -1.88 12.80 0.70
C TYR A 97 -3.26 13.29 0.25
N GLU A 98 -3.63 14.50 0.68
CA GLU A 98 -4.98 15.05 0.53
C GLU A 98 -6.07 14.10 1.07
N ARG A 99 -6.63 13.22 0.24
CA ARG A 99 -7.70 12.29 0.59
C ARG A 99 -7.38 10.83 0.27
N ASP A 100 -6.27 10.59 -0.42
CA ASP A 100 -5.94 9.30 -0.97
C ASP A 100 -4.67 8.74 -0.33
N TRP A 101 -4.68 7.43 -0.10
CA TRP A 101 -3.53 6.72 0.45
C TRP A 101 -2.62 6.27 -0.69
N HIS A 102 -1.36 6.66 -0.61
CA HIS A 102 -0.38 6.35 -1.64
C HIS A 102 0.72 5.44 -1.12
N ARG A 103 1.28 4.65 -2.05
CA ARG A 103 2.53 3.93 -1.84
C ARG A 103 3.69 4.92 -1.83
N SER A 104 4.49 4.83 -0.78
CA SER A 104 5.55 5.79 -0.50
C SER A 104 6.83 5.12 -0.08
N LEU A 105 7.94 5.83 -0.30
CA LEU A 105 9.27 5.44 0.15
C LEU A 105 9.81 6.54 1.05
N ILE A 106 10.25 6.20 2.26
CA ILE A 106 10.89 7.16 3.16
C ILE A 106 12.25 7.56 2.59
N VAL A 107 12.40 8.83 2.22
CA VAL A 107 13.65 9.35 1.62
C VAL A 107 14.48 10.17 2.61
N LYS A 108 13.88 10.65 3.70
CA LYS A 108 14.59 11.36 4.77
C LYS A 108 13.79 11.29 6.08
N ILE A 109 14.50 11.16 7.20
CA ILE A 109 13.94 11.37 8.55
C ILE A 109 14.27 12.81 8.94
N ILE A 110 13.26 13.60 9.30
CA ILE A 110 13.43 15.01 9.68
C ILE A 110 13.60 15.12 11.19
N ASP A 111 12.69 14.49 11.94
CA ASP A 111 12.68 14.44 13.40
C ASP A 111 11.99 13.15 13.89
N SER A 112 11.58 13.09 15.16
CA SER A 112 10.97 11.89 15.77
C SER A 112 9.61 11.50 15.20
N ASP A 113 8.93 12.43 14.54
CA ASP A 113 7.56 12.26 14.04
C ASP A 113 7.43 12.61 12.57
N THR A 114 8.37 13.35 12.01
CA THR A 114 8.28 13.86 10.65
C THR A 114 9.26 13.12 9.74
N VAL A 115 8.72 12.54 8.67
CA VAL A 115 9.50 11.97 7.57
C VAL A 115 9.18 12.67 6.26
N LYS A 116 10.17 12.68 5.37
CA LYS A 116 10.01 13.04 3.97
C LYS A 116 9.86 11.76 3.17
N VAL A 117 8.81 11.65 2.36
CA VAL A 117 8.59 10.48 1.51
C VAL A 117 8.51 10.87 0.04
N ARG A 118 8.70 9.88 -0.84
CA ARG A 118 8.44 9.98 -2.28
C ARG A 118 7.33 8.99 -2.64
N HIS A 119 6.29 9.46 -3.32
CA HIS A 119 5.26 8.59 -3.90
C HIS A 119 5.86 7.83 -5.07
N VAL A 120 5.77 6.50 -5.01
CA VAL A 120 6.54 5.63 -5.91
C VAL A 120 5.87 5.46 -7.28
N ASP A 121 4.58 5.78 -7.35
CA ASP A 121 3.74 5.58 -8.54
C ASP A 121 3.67 6.81 -9.46
N TYR A 122 3.79 8.02 -8.90
CA TYR A 122 3.61 9.29 -9.62
C TYR A 122 4.90 10.09 -9.76
N GLY A 123 5.93 9.72 -8.99
CA GLY A 123 7.06 10.59 -8.73
C GLY A 123 6.75 11.63 -7.67
N THR A 124 7.75 12.44 -7.34
CA THR A 124 7.58 13.55 -6.39
C THR A 124 8.65 14.59 -6.70
N PRO A 125 8.32 15.90 -6.79
CA PRO A 125 9.34 16.91 -7.04
C PRO A 125 10.42 16.90 -5.94
N PRO A 126 11.67 17.30 -6.25
CA PRO A 126 12.74 17.38 -5.24
C PRO A 126 12.39 18.27 -4.04
N THR A 127 11.64 19.34 -4.28
CA THR A 127 11.03 20.25 -3.30
C THR A 127 9.67 19.75 -2.79
N GLY A 128 8.94 18.95 -3.58
CA GLY A 128 7.63 18.34 -3.26
C GLY A 128 7.71 17.13 -2.34
N SER A 129 8.84 16.98 -1.66
CA SER A 129 9.02 16.17 -0.47
C SER A 129 7.95 16.35 0.60
N HIS A 130 6.75 15.81 0.47
CA HIS A 130 5.73 16.02 1.48
C HIS A 130 6.22 15.48 2.82
N LEU A 131 6.07 16.34 3.84
CA LEU A 131 6.40 16.02 5.22
C LEU A 131 5.18 15.37 5.84
N TYR A 132 5.35 14.14 6.32
CA TYR A 132 4.27 13.40 6.95
C TYR A 132 4.63 13.12 8.39
N TRP A 133 3.67 13.44 9.25
CA TRP A 133 3.70 13.16 10.69
C TRP A 133 3.39 11.69 10.98
N TYR A 134 2.76 10.99 10.04
CA TYR A 134 2.30 9.62 10.20
C TYR A 134 2.41 8.87 8.89
N CYS A 135 3.22 7.82 8.89
CA CYS A 135 3.21 6.79 7.85
C CYS A 135 2.72 5.49 8.51
N VAL A 136 1.96 4.71 7.75
CA VAL A 136 1.54 3.37 8.16
C VAL A 136 2.36 2.34 7.40
N LEU A 137 2.44 1.14 7.96
CA LEU A 137 3.01 -0.01 7.26
C LEU A 137 2.26 -0.23 5.94
N MET A 138 2.99 -0.55 4.88
CA MET A 138 2.37 -0.94 3.62
C MET A 138 1.99 -2.42 3.72
N CYS A 139 0.72 -2.70 4.01
CA CYS A 139 0.19 -4.05 4.18
C CYS A 139 -0.85 -4.40 3.10
N SER A 140 -0.96 -5.68 2.79
CA SER A 140 -2.08 -6.21 2.02
C SER A 140 -3.34 -6.23 2.89
N ALA A 141 -4.49 -5.87 2.32
CA ALA A 141 -5.76 -6.22 2.94
C ALA A 141 -5.82 -7.74 3.07
N GLY A 142 -5.96 -8.25 4.29
CA GLY A 142 -6.16 -9.68 4.48
C GLY A 142 -7.37 -10.08 3.65
N SER A 143 -7.25 -11.12 2.82
CA SER A 143 -8.42 -11.70 2.17
C SER A 143 -9.45 -11.95 3.26
N ARG A 144 -10.62 -11.29 3.20
CA ARG A 144 -11.74 -11.57 4.11
C ARG A 144 -11.87 -13.09 4.18
N GLY A 145 -11.45 -13.68 5.29
CA GLY A 145 -11.69 -15.09 5.53
C GLY A 145 -13.19 -15.27 5.44
N ASP A 146 -13.63 -16.31 4.74
CA ASP A 146 -15.01 -16.78 4.80
C ASP A 146 -15.50 -16.65 6.25
N GLU A 147 -16.50 -15.79 6.48
CA GLU A 147 -17.20 -15.80 7.75
C GLU A 147 -17.70 -17.24 7.94
N PRO A 148 -17.42 -17.89 9.09
CA PRO A 148 -18.06 -19.17 9.37
C PRO A 148 -19.55 -18.91 9.37
N GLY A 149 -20.25 -19.51 8.40
CA GLY A 149 -21.66 -19.32 8.17
C GLY A 149 -22.45 -19.36 9.47
N ALA A 150 -23.31 -18.37 9.65
CA ALA A 150 -24.25 -18.32 10.77
C ALA A 150 -24.90 -19.70 10.96
N PRO A 151 -25.03 -20.19 12.21
CA PRO A 151 -25.63 -21.49 12.44
C PRO A 151 -27.05 -21.50 11.87
N ASP A 152 -27.26 -22.42 10.94
CA ASP A 152 -28.54 -22.72 10.31
C ASP A 152 -29.58 -22.99 11.41
N SER A 153 -30.56 -22.09 11.53
CA SER A 153 -31.71 -22.27 12.41
C SER A 153 -32.61 -23.34 11.79
N GLY A 154 -32.21 -24.60 11.95
CA GLY A 154 -32.96 -25.77 11.52
C GLY A 154 -34.30 -25.85 12.23
N THR A 155 -35.34 -25.36 11.59
CA THR A 155 -36.73 -25.72 11.88
C THR A 155 -37.07 -27.00 11.13
N GLY A 156 -37.13 -28.13 11.84
CA GLY A 156 -37.60 -29.38 11.26
C GLY A 156 -37.59 -30.54 12.22
N GLY A 157 -38.75 -30.87 12.79
CA GLY A 157 -38.96 -32.13 13.51
C GLY A 157 -40.25 -32.15 14.33
N GLY A 158 -41.37 -32.52 13.71
CA GLY A 158 -42.62 -32.79 14.41
C GLY A 158 -42.76 -34.26 14.87
N ALA A 159 -43.55 -34.47 15.92
CA ALA A 159 -44.42 -35.62 16.21
C ALA A 159 -45.13 -35.34 17.57
N THR A 160 -46.45 -35.10 17.62
CA THR A 160 -47.59 -36.05 17.66
C THR A 160 -47.87 -36.66 19.05
N LEU A 161 -48.99 -36.17 19.64
CA LEU A 161 -50.00 -36.80 20.51
C LEU A 161 -49.66 -37.41 21.89
N ALA A 162 -50.38 -36.94 22.91
CA ALA A 162 -51.19 -37.79 23.78
C ALA A 162 -52.38 -36.99 24.36
N ASN A 163 -53.59 -37.53 24.13
CA ASN A 163 -54.82 -37.17 24.83
C ASN A 163 -54.81 -37.78 26.23
N GLU A 164 -55.19 -37.01 27.25
CA GLU A 164 -56.34 -37.20 28.18
C GLU A 164 -56.27 -36.13 29.29
#